data_AF-A0A852UZC2-F1
#
_entry.id   AF-A0A852UZC2-F1
#
_cell.length_a   1.000
_cell.length_b   1.000
_cell.length_c   1.000
_cell.angle_alpha   90.00
_cell.angle_beta   90.00
_cell.angle_gamma   90.00
#
_symmetry.space_group_name_H-M   'P 1'
#
loop_
_entity.id
_entity.type
_entity.pdbx_description
1 polymer ?
#
loop_
_entity_poly.entity_id
_entity_poly.type
_entity_poly.pdbx_seq_one_letter_code
_entity_poly.pdbx_strand_id
1 'polypeptide(L)' 'MSRRVAEKAGFVVEATLRRRLLHRGMRVDVWVGSPLRDEAGRRTRTGSAADGPGAA' A
#
# COMPACT_ATOMS: atom_id res chain seq x y z
N MET A 1 -1.89 -7.18 7.05
CA MET A 1 -0.56 -6.54 7.07
C MET A 1 -0.36 -5.90 8.45
N SER A 2 0.80 -6.07 9.08
CA SER A 2 1.10 -5.36 10.34
C SER A 2 1.61 -3.96 10.04
N ARG A 3 1.44 -3.03 10.99
CA ARG A 3 1.88 -1.63 10.83
C ARG A 3 3.37 -1.51 10.51
N ARG A 4 4.23 -2.21 11.24
CA ARG A 4 5.68 -2.17 11.00
C ARG A 4 6.06 -2.65 9.59
N VAL A 5 5.34 -3.64 9.06
CA VAL A 5 5.57 -4.11 7.68
C VAL A 5 5.13 -3.04 6.68
N ALA A 6 4.03 -2.32 6.93
CA ALA A 6 3.59 -1.21 6.09
C ALA A 6 4.58 -0.05 6.10
N GLU A 7 5.06 0.34 7.28
CA GLU A 7 6.08 1.39 7.44
C GLU A 7 7.38 1.01 6.70
N LYS A 8 7.85 -0.22 6.85
CA LYS A 8 9.03 -0.72 6.10
C LYS A 8 8.80 -0.73 4.58
N ALA A 9 7.57 -0.94 4.14
CA ALA A 9 7.17 -0.90 2.73
C ALA A 9 6.94 0.53 2.21
N GLY A 10 7.31 1.56 2.98
CA GLY A 10 7.24 2.96 2.59
C GLY A 10 5.88 3.62 2.80
N PHE A 11 4.97 3.00 3.57
CA PHE A 11 3.69 3.61 3.93
C PHE A 11 3.81 4.51 5.17
N VAL A 12 3.10 5.63 5.15
CA VAL A 12 2.89 6.53 6.28
C VAL A 12 1.45 6.38 6.76
N VAL A 13 1.24 6.45 8.09
CA VAL A 13 -0.10 6.43 8.67
C VAL A 13 -0.64 7.86 8.71
N GLU A 14 -1.73 8.10 7.98
CA GLU A 14 -2.38 9.40 7.84
C GLU A 14 -3.49 9.62 8.89
N ALA A 15 -4.14 8.53 9.32
CA ALA A 15 -5.22 8.62 10.28
C ALA A 15 -5.41 7.35 11.10
N THR A 16 -6.00 7.52 12.29
CA THR A 16 -6.59 6.44 13.07
C THR A 16 -8.10 6.64 13.12
N LEU A 17 -8.85 5.70 12.53
CA LEU A 17 -10.31 5.71 12.55
C LEU A 17 -10.78 4.88 13.74
N ARG A 18 -11.34 5.55 14.74
CA ARG A 18 -11.78 4.91 15.99
C ARG A 18 -13.03 4.07 15.77
N ARG A 19 -13.06 2.84 16.29
CA ARG A 19 -14.22 1.93 16.28
C ARG A 19 -14.86 1.71 14.89
N ARG A 20 -14.08 1.90 13.83
CA ARG A 20 -14.59 1.95 12.45
C ARG A 20 -14.91 0.58 11.89
N LEU A 21 -14.16 -0.46 12.29
CA LEU A 21 -14.32 -1.81 11.77
C LEU A 21 -14.96 -2.71 12.84
N LEU A 22 -15.96 -3.51 12.43
CA LEU A 22 -16.47 -4.60 13.25
C LEU A 22 -15.59 -5.84 13.00
N HIS A 23 -14.89 -6.30 14.03
CA HIS A 23 -14.05 -7.48 13.97
C HIS A 23 -14.37 -8.39 15.16
N ARG A 24 -14.81 -9.62 14.88
CA ARG A 24 -15.18 -10.62 15.90
C ARG A 24 -16.18 -10.08 16.94
N GLY A 25 -17.21 -9.39 16.48
CA GLY A 25 -18.25 -8.80 17.34
C GLY A 25 -17.85 -7.54 18.09
N MET A 26 -16.58 -7.08 18.00
CA MET A 26 -16.11 -5.86 18.64
C MET A 26 -15.77 -4.78 17.61
N ARG A 27 -16.08 -3.52 17.94
CA ARG A 27 -15.60 -2.38 17.15
C ARG A 27 -14.17 -2.07 17.51
N VAL A 28 -13.29 -2.08 16.51
CA VAL A 28 -11.85 -1.82 16.67
C VAL A 28 -11.42 -0.59 15.88
N ASP A 29 -10.30 -0.03 16.31
CA ASP A 29 -9.63 1.05 15.61
C ASP A 29 -8.89 0.51 14.40
N VAL A 30 -8.82 1.31 13.33
CA VAL A 30 -8.07 0.97 12.12
C VAL A 30 -7.21 2.16 11.68
N TRP A 31 -6.10 1.86 11.03
CA TRP A 31 -5.22 2.86 10.45
C TRP A 31 -5.49 3.02 8.96
N VAL A 32 -5.42 4.26 8.49
CA VAL A 32 -5.36 4.58 7.06
C VAL A 32 -3.95 5.06 6.77
N GLY A 33 -3.35 4.55 5.71
CA GLY A 33 -2.01 4.95 5.30
C GLY A 33 -1.82 4.89 3.78
N SER A 34 -0.89 5.70 3.30
CA SER A 34 -0.52 5.82 1.90
C SER A 34 0.99 5.67 1.76
N PRO A 35 1.51 5.19 0.63
CA PRO A 35 2.94 5.22 0.37
C PRO A 35 3.44 6.66 0.28
N LEU A 36 4.68 6.89 0.67
CA LEU A 36 5.34 8.16 0.40
C LEU A 36 5.34 8.43 -1.11
N ARG A 37 5.22 9.71 -1.50
CA ARG A 37 5.06 10.16 -2.88
C ARG A 37 6.07 9.52 -3.83
N ASP A 38 7.33 9.47 -3.43
CA ASP A 38 8.43 8.94 -4.25
C ASP A 38 8.43 7.40 -4.31
N GLU A 39 7.84 6.72 -3.31
CA GLU A 39 7.69 5.27 -3.30
C GLU A 39 6.56 4.79 -4.20
N ALA A 40 5.51 5.61 -4.38
CA ALA A 40 4.45 5.31 -5.32
C ALA A 40 4.99 5.24 -6.77
N GLY A 41 5.90 6.15 -7.14
CA GLY A 41 6.53 6.19 -8.47
C GLY A 41 7.64 5.15 -8.69
N ARG A 42 8.36 4.74 -7.63
CA ARG A 42 9.35 3.66 -7.71
C ARG A 42 8.75 2.31 -8.12
N ARG A 43 7.49 2.06 -7.74
CA ARG A 43 6.79 0.78 -8.02
C ARG A 43 6.29 0.63 -9.45
N THR A 44 6.41 1.66 -10.29
CA THR A 44 5.94 1.62 -11.69
C THR A 44 7.00 1.10 -12.68
N ARG A 45 8.22 0.72 -12.23
CA ARG A 45 9.27 0.17 -13.11
C ARG A 45 9.36 -1.37 -13.17
N THR A 46 8.35 -2.09 -12.68
CA THR A 46 8.31 -3.54 -12.86
C THR A 46 7.69 -3.89 -14.21
N GLY A 47 8.56 -4.06 -15.21
CA GLY A 47 8.33 -4.83 -16.44
C GLY A 47 7.03 -4.54 -17.19
N SER A 48 7.02 -3.49 -18.02
CA SER A 48 6.16 -3.50 -19.19
C SER A 48 6.71 -4.55 -20.16
N ALA A 49 6.15 -5.77 -20.13
CA ALA A 49 6.30 -6.73 -21.21
C ALA A 49 5.52 -6.22 -22.44
N ALA A 50 6.09 -5.21 -23.09
CA ALA A 50 5.62 -4.68 -24.37
C ALA A 50 6.80 -4.19 -25.21
N ASP A 51 7.90 -4.94 -25.22
CA ASP A 51 8.86 -4.91 -26.33
C ASP A 51 8.72 -6.26 -27.04
N GLY A 52 7.78 -6.32 -27.99
CA GLY A 52 7.67 -7.47 -28.88
C GLY A 52 8.88 -7.52 -29.82
N PRO A 53 9.40 -8.72 -30.17
CA PRO A 53 10.46 -8.80 -31.16
C PRO A 53 9.91 -8.34 -32.51
N GLY A 54 10.61 -7.36 -33.11
CA GLY A 54 10.30 -6.81 -34.41
C GLY A 54 10.19 -7.90 -35.48
N ALA A 55 9.16 -7.77 -36.31
CA ALA A 55 8.99 -8.56 -37.52
C ALA A 55 10.22 -8.42 -38.42
N ALA A 56 10.75 -9.56 -38.85
CA ALA A 56 11.68 -9.71 -39.96
C ALA A 56 10.92 -10.27 -41.16
#